data_AF-A0A6A5K8M4-F1
#
_entry.id   AF-A0A6A5K8M4-F1
#
_cell.length_a   1.000
_cell.length_b   1.000
_cell.length_c   1.000
_cell.angle_alpha   90.00
_cell.angle_beta   90.00
_cell.angle_gamma   90.00
#
_symmetry.space_group_name_H-M   'P 1'
#
loop_
_entity.id
_entity.type
_entity.pdbx_description
1 polymer ?
#
loop_
_entity_poly.entity_id
_entity_poly.type
_entity_poly.pdbx_seq_one_letter_code
_entity_poly.pdbx_strand_id
1 'polypeptide(L)'
;MEDQKPEELMARFEELAALEHEFEDVEEEIIRKAEALHAPLYKKRAEFVANIPHFWSLVFEQAPPEIDNFIQPTDSKVFAECLTTFEVSRFELHDPNGSPRSFSLKFGFSDNEYFEDKVLEKKFWFRKTKDWQGLVSEPVKINWKKDQDLTDGQTDAAYQLGELRKKLAADTSNGAARKEEAKSKEYKQLAQKIETATDASVSFFALFSFVSGYRWVSAEESQQAAKGEKERFEKIQRGEKVDEEDEDEEDPQDYQEIEVFPGGDEVATIIAEDMWPNAIKYYKATFDEDEDDEELSDLDVMDASDDDDEGEDQEPVDIRTLVGKGRKTGQEPPAKKQRKA
;
A
#
# COMPACT_ATOMS: atom_id res chain seq x y z
N MET A 1 -23.13 34.83 -27.41
CA MET A 1 -22.25 34.37 -26.32
C MET A 1 -21.62 35.63 -25.80
N GLU A 2 -22.05 36.09 -24.63
CA GLU A 2 -21.42 37.24 -23.97
C GLU A 2 -20.02 36.81 -23.55
N ASP A 3 -19.01 37.59 -23.93
CA ASP A 3 -17.65 37.46 -23.42
C ASP A 3 -17.72 37.69 -21.90
N GLN A 4 -17.73 36.59 -21.13
CA GLN A 4 -17.55 36.67 -19.67
C GLN A 4 -16.21 37.35 -19.41
N LYS A 5 -16.21 38.38 -18.56
CA LYS A 5 -14.96 39.08 -18.23
C LYS A 5 -14.01 38.08 -17.54
N PRO A 6 -12.70 38.12 -17.82
CA PRO A 6 -11.73 37.22 -17.19
C PRO A 6 -11.84 37.15 -15.66
N GLU A 7 -12.15 38.27 -15.02
CA GLU A 7 -12.35 38.37 -13.56
C GLU A 7 -13.59 37.60 -13.06
N GLU A 8 -14.69 37.59 -13.83
CA GLU A 8 -15.90 36.84 -13.49
C GLU A 8 -15.66 35.33 -13.61
N LEU A 9 -14.87 34.91 -14.61
CA LEU A 9 -14.50 33.51 -14.80
C LEU A 9 -13.58 33.01 -13.69
N MET A 10 -12.58 33.81 -13.28
CA MET A 10 -11.69 33.50 -12.15
C MET A 10 -12.48 33.32 -10.84
N ALA A 11 -13.40 34.24 -10.53
CA ALA A 11 -14.24 34.12 -9.34
C ALA A 11 -15.07 32.82 -9.34
N ARG A 12 -15.54 32.37 -10.51
CA ARG A 12 -16.24 31.07 -10.62
C ARG A 12 -15.33 29.88 -10.37
N PHE A 13 -14.07 29.93 -10.80
CA PHE A 13 -13.10 28.88 -10.46
C PHE A 13 -12.80 28.83 -8.96
N GLU A 14 -12.71 29.98 -8.31
CA GLU A 14 -12.55 30.05 -6.85
C GLU A 14 -13.76 29.48 -6.09
N GLU A 15 -14.97 29.80 -6.53
CA GLU A 15 -16.22 29.20 -5.99
C GLU A 15 -16.27 27.68 -6.19
N LEU A 16 -15.77 27.17 -7.34
CA LEU A 16 -15.70 25.74 -7.61
C LEU A 16 -14.69 25.04 -6.69
N ALA A 17 -13.48 25.61 -6.55
CA ALA A 17 -12.46 25.08 -5.62
C ALA A 17 -12.97 25.06 -4.17
N ALA A 18 -13.73 26.09 -3.79
CA ALA A 18 -14.40 26.15 -2.50
C ALA A 18 -15.42 25.01 -2.32
N LEU A 19 -16.25 24.76 -3.32
CA LEU A 19 -17.20 23.64 -3.29
C LEU A 19 -16.48 22.28 -3.22
N GLU A 20 -15.40 22.09 -3.97
CA GLU A 20 -14.59 20.86 -3.93
C GLU A 20 -14.04 20.59 -2.52
N HIS A 21 -13.55 21.61 -1.83
CA HIS A 21 -13.12 21.49 -0.43
C HIS A 21 -14.26 21.02 0.49
N GLU A 22 -15.49 21.52 0.31
CA GLU A 22 -16.64 21.05 1.11
C GLU A 22 -16.95 19.57 0.85
N PHE A 23 -16.74 19.07 -0.38
CA PHE A 23 -16.85 17.64 -0.67
C PHE A 23 -15.72 16.85 0.01
N GLU A 24 -14.48 17.34 0.00
CA GLU A 24 -13.35 16.68 0.67
C GLU A 24 -13.60 16.53 2.18
N ASP A 25 -14.13 17.56 2.84
CA ASP A 25 -14.52 17.53 4.26
C ASP A 25 -15.57 16.45 4.55
N VAL A 26 -16.57 16.32 3.66
CA VAL A 26 -17.62 15.29 3.78
C VAL A 26 -17.05 13.89 3.59
N GLU A 27 -16.17 13.68 2.63
CA GLU A 27 -15.51 12.38 2.39
C GLU A 27 -14.67 11.95 3.60
N GLU A 28 -13.96 12.87 4.24
CA GLU A 28 -13.23 12.57 5.48
C GLU A 28 -14.16 12.12 6.62
N GLU A 29 -15.29 12.80 6.79
CA GLU A 29 -16.31 12.42 7.78
C GLU A 29 -16.96 11.06 7.47
N ILE A 30 -17.12 10.72 6.19
CA ILE A 30 -17.59 9.39 5.77
C ILE A 30 -16.60 8.32 6.22
N ILE A 31 -15.29 8.51 5.97
CA ILE A 31 -14.25 7.58 6.41
C ILE A 31 -14.30 7.39 7.93
N ARG A 32 -14.37 8.49 8.70
CA ARG A 32 -14.45 8.44 10.17
C ARG A 32 -15.64 7.61 10.66
N LYS A 33 -16.82 7.81 10.05
CA LYS A 33 -18.04 7.07 10.41
C LYS A 33 -17.97 5.60 9.99
N ALA A 34 -17.47 5.32 8.79
CA ALA A 34 -17.31 3.96 8.28
C ALA A 34 -16.37 3.16 9.20
N GLU A 35 -15.22 3.72 9.56
CA GLU A 35 -14.25 3.07 10.46
C GLU A 35 -14.85 2.79 11.84
N ALA A 36 -15.60 3.74 12.41
CA ALA A 36 -16.29 3.54 13.69
C ALA A 36 -17.30 2.39 13.67
N LEU A 37 -18.00 2.20 12.54
CA LEU A 37 -18.97 1.12 12.35
C LEU A 37 -18.27 -0.23 12.05
N HIS A 38 -17.17 -0.21 11.31
CA HIS A 38 -16.42 -1.40 10.94
C HIS A 38 -15.55 -1.94 12.07
N ALA A 39 -14.97 -1.10 12.93
CA ALA A 39 -14.08 -1.51 14.02
C ALA A 39 -14.57 -2.71 14.85
N PRO A 40 -15.82 -2.75 15.38
CA PRO A 40 -16.31 -3.93 16.11
C PRO A 40 -16.46 -5.17 15.21
N LEU A 41 -16.76 -4.99 13.92
CA LEU A 41 -16.87 -6.09 12.95
C LEU A 41 -15.50 -6.63 12.55
N TYR A 42 -14.49 -5.77 12.38
CA TYR A 42 -13.12 -6.20 12.13
C TYR A 42 -12.55 -6.97 13.32
N LYS A 43 -12.83 -6.55 14.55
CA LYS A 43 -12.48 -7.32 15.74
C LYS A 43 -13.13 -8.71 15.74
N LYS A 44 -14.44 -8.77 15.49
CA LYS A 44 -15.16 -10.05 15.37
C LYS A 44 -14.59 -10.93 14.26
N ARG A 45 -14.26 -10.34 13.10
CA ARG A 45 -13.63 -11.07 11.99
C ARG A 45 -12.27 -11.61 12.40
N ALA A 46 -11.42 -10.81 13.03
CA ALA A 46 -10.10 -11.23 13.48
C ALA A 46 -10.17 -12.41 14.45
N GLU A 47 -11.10 -12.37 15.42
CA GLU A 47 -11.35 -13.49 16.34
C GLU A 47 -11.83 -14.76 15.61
N PHE A 48 -12.66 -14.60 14.57
CA PHE A 48 -13.18 -15.73 13.80
C PHE A 48 -12.11 -16.35 12.89
N VAL A 49 -11.44 -15.54 12.05
CA VAL A 49 -10.48 -16.02 11.05
C VAL A 49 -9.19 -16.54 11.67
N ALA A 50 -8.89 -16.20 12.93
CA ALA A 50 -7.78 -16.81 13.67
C ALA A 50 -7.92 -18.34 13.82
N ASN A 51 -9.12 -18.88 13.69
CA ASN A 51 -9.39 -20.32 13.71
C ASN A 51 -9.45 -20.94 12.30
N ILE A 52 -9.18 -20.15 11.25
CA ILE A 52 -9.18 -20.61 9.86
C ILE A 52 -7.72 -20.65 9.39
N PRO A 53 -7.13 -21.85 9.23
CA PRO A 53 -5.78 -21.99 8.70
C PRO A 53 -5.64 -21.28 7.35
N HIS A 54 -4.49 -20.62 7.14
CA HIS A 54 -4.14 -20.01 5.86
C HIS A 54 -5.11 -18.93 5.34
N PHE A 55 -6.02 -18.41 6.17
CA PHE A 55 -7.02 -17.43 5.74
C PHE A 55 -6.39 -16.26 4.98
N TRP A 56 -5.37 -15.62 5.56
CA TRP A 56 -4.74 -14.46 4.92
C TRP A 56 -3.86 -14.82 3.73
N SER A 57 -3.16 -15.96 3.75
CA SER A 57 -2.36 -16.37 2.58
C SER A 57 -3.25 -16.66 1.37
N LEU A 58 -4.40 -17.30 1.58
CA LEU A 58 -5.40 -17.56 0.52
C LEU A 58 -6.05 -16.25 0.02
N VAL A 59 -6.25 -15.27 0.90
CA VAL A 59 -6.69 -13.91 0.48
C VAL A 59 -5.65 -13.24 -0.42
N PHE A 60 -4.36 -13.33 -0.08
CA PHE A 60 -3.29 -12.77 -0.91
C PHE A 60 -3.05 -13.55 -2.21
N GLU A 61 -3.38 -14.84 -2.26
CA GLU A 61 -3.34 -15.64 -3.50
C GLU A 61 -4.39 -15.18 -4.52
N GLN A 62 -5.54 -14.68 -4.05
CA GLN A 62 -6.59 -14.09 -4.90
C GLN A 62 -6.42 -12.59 -5.12
N ALA A 63 -5.25 -12.04 -4.80
CA ALA A 63 -4.99 -10.62 -4.97
C ALA A 63 -5.23 -10.18 -6.44
N PRO A 64 -5.75 -8.97 -6.67
CA PRO A 64 -5.96 -8.46 -8.02
C PRO A 64 -4.61 -8.29 -8.76
N PRO A 65 -4.61 -8.25 -10.10
CA PRO A 65 -3.38 -8.19 -10.91
C PRO A 65 -2.40 -7.08 -10.51
N GLU A 66 -2.92 -5.93 -10.06
CA GLU A 66 -2.16 -4.78 -9.58
C GLU A 66 -1.26 -5.13 -8.39
N ILE A 67 -1.61 -6.15 -7.61
CA ILE A 67 -0.81 -6.66 -6.47
C ILE A 67 -0.12 -7.97 -6.84
N ASP A 68 -0.81 -8.90 -7.51
CA ASP A 68 -0.29 -10.22 -7.89
C ASP A 68 1.00 -10.12 -8.73
N ASN A 69 1.11 -9.09 -9.58
CA ASN A 69 2.33 -8.83 -10.36
C ASN A 69 3.59 -8.58 -9.49
N PHE A 70 3.42 -8.21 -8.22
CA PHE A 70 4.51 -8.01 -7.26
C PHE A 70 4.70 -9.20 -6.31
N ILE A 71 3.87 -10.24 -6.38
CA ILE A 71 4.01 -11.42 -5.53
C ILE A 71 4.81 -12.47 -6.31
N GLN A 72 6.08 -12.65 -5.94
CA GLN A 72 6.91 -13.71 -6.51
C GLN A 72 6.59 -15.07 -5.84
N PRO A 73 6.93 -16.21 -6.49
CA PRO A 73 6.73 -17.54 -5.88
C PRO A 73 7.41 -17.71 -4.51
N THR A 74 8.54 -17.04 -4.29
CA THR A 74 9.23 -16.98 -3.00
C THR A 74 8.41 -16.23 -1.95
N ASP A 75 7.79 -15.10 -2.32
CA ASP A 75 6.90 -14.34 -1.43
C ASP A 75 5.65 -15.15 -1.08
N SER A 76 5.03 -15.81 -2.06
CA SER A 76 3.89 -16.70 -1.83
C SER A 76 4.21 -17.80 -0.83
N LYS A 77 5.43 -18.37 -0.88
CA LYS A 77 5.89 -19.37 0.09
C LYS A 77 5.96 -18.78 1.50
N VAL A 78 6.49 -17.56 1.67
CA VAL A 78 6.49 -16.89 2.97
C VAL A 78 5.05 -16.66 3.46
N PHE A 79 4.15 -16.22 2.59
CA PHE A 79 2.75 -16.05 2.99
C PHE A 79 2.09 -17.36 3.40
N ALA A 80 2.21 -18.41 2.59
CA ALA A 80 1.59 -19.70 2.86
C ALA A 80 2.09 -20.35 4.16
N GLU A 81 3.40 -20.28 4.42
CA GLU A 81 4.03 -20.99 5.54
C GLU A 81 4.14 -20.15 6.81
N CYS A 82 4.18 -18.81 6.70
CA CYS A 82 4.60 -17.95 7.80
C CYS A 82 3.59 -16.86 8.18
N LEU A 83 2.67 -16.44 7.29
CA LEU A 83 1.73 -15.36 7.61
C LEU A 83 0.62 -15.84 8.55
N THR A 84 0.56 -15.26 9.74
CA THR A 84 -0.42 -15.64 10.77
C THR A 84 -1.55 -14.65 10.89
N THR A 85 -1.27 -13.35 10.78
CA THR A 85 -2.27 -12.30 10.97
C THR A 85 -2.01 -11.15 10.00
N PHE A 86 -3.08 -10.52 9.54
CA PHE A 86 -3.02 -9.26 8.83
C PHE A 86 -4.03 -8.30 9.44
N GLU A 87 -3.64 -7.03 9.57
CA GLU A 87 -4.46 -5.97 10.14
C GLU A 87 -4.21 -4.66 9.40
N VAL A 88 -5.29 -3.92 9.13
CA VAL A 88 -5.21 -2.53 8.66
C VAL A 88 -5.79 -1.62 9.74
N SER A 89 -5.08 -0.54 10.07
CA SER A 89 -5.53 0.43 11.06
C SER A 89 -5.37 1.86 10.60
N ARG A 90 -6.39 2.71 10.79
CA ARG A 90 -6.32 4.15 10.50
C ARG A 90 -5.79 4.90 11.72
N PHE A 91 -4.47 4.96 11.86
CA PHE A 91 -3.83 5.44 13.09
C PHE A 91 -3.96 6.95 13.33
N GLU A 92 -4.29 7.76 12.32
CA GLU A 92 -4.54 9.21 12.44
C GLU A 92 -6.04 9.58 12.45
N LEU A 93 -6.96 8.60 12.54
CA LEU A 93 -8.41 8.82 12.43
C LEU A 93 -8.97 9.94 13.32
N HIS A 94 -8.37 10.13 14.49
CA HIS A 94 -8.77 11.10 15.50
C HIS A 94 -7.68 12.15 15.79
N ASP A 95 -6.61 12.18 15.01
CA ASP A 95 -5.58 13.22 15.14
C ASP A 95 -6.10 14.51 14.48
N PRO A 96 -6.20 15.64 15.20
CA PRO A 96 -6.65 16.90 14.62
C PRO A 96 -5.71 17.46 13.53
N ASN A 97 -4.47 16.99 13.46
CA ASN A 97 -3.50 17.35 12.43
C ASN A 97 -3.18 16.19 11.46
N GLY A 98 -3.87 15.06 11.62
CA GLY A 98 -3.69 13.90 10.77
C GLY A 98 -4.88 13.69 9.83
N SER A 99 -4.75 12.72 8.93
CA SER A 99 -5.81 12.42 7.96
C SER A 99 -6.47 11.08 8.26
N PRO A 100 -7.81 10.95 8.16
CA PRO A 100 -8.47 9.66 8.23
C PRO A 100 -8.10 8.74 7.05
N ARG A 101 -7.48 9.29 5.99
CA ARG A 101 -6.93 8.52 4.86
C ARG A 101 -5.58 7.86 5.18
N SER A 102 -4.92 8.25 6.27
CA SER A 102 -3.68 7.60 6.72
C SER A 102 -3.99 6.23 7.36
N PHE A 103 -3.22 5.20 6.99
CA PHE A 103 -3.40 3.84 7.51
C PHE A 103 -2.08 3.09 7.68
N SER A 104 -2.08 2.02 8.47
CA SER A 104 -0.97 1.09 8.59
C SER A 104 -1.37 -0.31 8.14
N LEU A 105 -0.45 -1.00 7.48
CA LEU A 105 -0.53 -2.40 7.11
C LEU A 105 0.35 -3.19 8.08
N LYS A 106 -0.24 -4.10 8.85
CA LYS A 106 0.46 -4.85 9.89
C LYS A 106 0.36 -6.34 9.62
N PHE A 107 1.50 -6.93 9.28
CA PHE A 107 1.66 -8.35 8.99
C PHE A 107 2.27 -9.02 10.20
N GLY A 108 1.64 -10.08 10.71
CA GLY A 108 2.17 -10.93 11.76
C GLY A 108 2.64 -12.26 11.20
N PHE A 109 3.82 -12.70 11.65
CA PHE A 109 4.47 -13.91 11.17
C PHE A 109 4.83 -14.84 12.32
N SER A 110 4.79 -16.15 12.04
CA SER A 110 5.38 -17.18 12.88
C SER A 110 6.91 -17.18 12.76
N ASP A 111 7.58 -17.90 13.65
CA ASP A 111 9.03 -18.11 13.53
C ASP A 111 9.31 -18.83 12.19
N ASN A 112 10.15 -18.23 11.34
CA ASN A 112 10.38 -18.68 9.96
C ASN A 112 11.86 -18.65 9.58
N GLU A 113 12.24 -19.14 8.39
CA GLU A 113 13.63 -19.17 7.93
C GLU A 113 14.13 -17.85 7.31
N TYR A 114 13.24 -16.91 7.01
CA TYR A 114 13.52 -15.74 6.19
C TYR A 114 14.00 -14.53 6.98
N PHE A 115 13.32 -14.18 8.08
CA PHE A 115 13.63 -13.00 8.89
C PHE A 115 13.34 -13.25 10.39
N GLU A 116 13.79 -12.33 11.24
CA GLU A 116 13.59 -12.40 12.70
C GLU A 116 12.29 -11.71 13.17
N ASP A 117 11.69 -10.87 12.31
CA ASP A 117 10.52 -10.07 12.63
C ASP A 117 9.25 -10.91 12.80
N LYS A 118 8.62 -10.81 13.97
CA LYS A 118 7.28 -11.40 14.19
C LYS A 118 6.15 -10.50 13.70
N VAL A 119 6.43 -9.21 13.55
CA VAL A 119 5.49 -8.21 13.07
C VAL A 119 6.23 -7.24 12.18
N LEU A 120 5.74 -7.06 10.95
CA LEU A 120 6.14 -5.97 10.08
C LEU A 120 4.96 -5.02 9.94
N GLU A 121 5.13 -3.78 10.43
CA GLU A 121 4.13 -2.72 10.29
C GLU A 121 4.68 -1.65 9.35
N LYS A 122 3.94 -1.35 8.27
CA LYS A 122 4.22 -0.23 7.39
C LYS A 122 3.12 0.81 7.47
N LYS A 123 3.50 2.06 7.73
CA LYS A 123 2.58 3.19 7.83
C LYS A 123 2.57 4.01 6.56
N PHE A 124 1.38 4.43 6.16
CA PHE A 124 1.13 5.32 5.04
C PHE A 124 0.40 6.55 5.57
N TRP A 125 1.00 7.70 5.36
CA TRP A 125 0.44 9.00 5.73
C TRP A 125 -0.13 9.65 4.48
N PHE A 126 -1.37 10.11 4.56
CA PHE A 126 -1.91 10.99 3.53
C PHE A 126 -1.36 12.40 3.76
N ARG A 127 -0.66 12.93 2.74
CA ARG A 127 -0.02 14.24 2.77
C ARG A 127 -0.50 15.08 1.58
N LYS A 128 -0.41 16.39 1.76
CA LYS A 128 -0.82 17.39 0.78
C LYS A 128 0.25 18.46 0.61
N THR A 129 0.43 18.93 -0.60
CA THR A 129 1.17 20.15 -0.97
C THR A 129 0.17 21.11 -1.63
N LYS A 130 0.63 22.23 -2.17
CA LYS A 130 -0.26 23.15 -2.91
C LYS A 130 -0.88 22.50 -4.15
N ASP A 131 -0.15 21.60 -4.78
CA ASP A 131 -0.37 21.07 -6.13
C ASP A 131 -0.53 19.54 -6.18
N TRP A 132 -0.30 18.85 -5.06
CA TRP A 132 -0.35 17.38 -4.98
C TRP A 132 -0.95 16.91 -3.66
N GLN A 133 -1.63 15.77 -3.68
CA GLN A 133 -1.97 15.03 -2.48
C GLN A 133 -1.87 13.52 -2.73
N GLY A 134 -1.47 12.76 -1.73
CA GLY A 134 -1.29 11.33 -1.85
C GLY A 134 -0.62 10.69 -0.65
N LEU A 135 -0.32 9.40 -0.77
CA LEU A 135 0.32 8.64 0.30
C LEU A 135 1.83 8.80 0.24
N VAL A 136 2.41 9.06 1.41
CA VAL A 136 3.84 8.91 1.66
C VAL A 136 4.05 7.87 2.75
N SER A 137 5.24 7.26 2.77
CA SER A 137 5.63 6.27 3.74
C SER A 137 7.10 6.46 4.14
N GLU A 138 7.56 5.59 5.03
CA GLU A 138 8.96 5.46 5.41
C GLU A 138 9.42 4.02 5.16
N PRO A 139 10.72 3.82 4.88
CA PRO A 139 11.29 2.49 4.83
C PRO A 139 11.22 1.80 6.19
N VAL A 140 10.80 0.54 6.19
CA VAL A 140 10.76 -0.32 7.38
C VAL A 140 11.90 -1.33 7.28
N LYS A 141 12.68 -1.47 8.36
CA LYS A 141 13.75 -2.45 8.41
C LYS A 141 13.15 -3.86 8.51
N ILE A 142 13.51 -4.72 7.58
CA ILE A 142 13.33 -6.17 7.69
C ILE A 142 14.66 -6.77 8.17
N ASN A 143 14.61 -7.56 9.23
CA ASN A 143 15.75 -8.26 9.81
C ASN A 143 15.93 -9.61 9.11
N TRP A 144 16.30 -9.55 7.83
CA TRP A 144 16.59 -10.71 7.01
C TRP A 144 17.66 -11.60 7.65
N LYS A 145 17.40 -12.90 7.64
CA LYS A 145 18.38 -13.92 8.01
C LYS A 145 19.41 -14.05 6.89
N LYS A 146 20.55 -14.61 7.25
CA LYS A 146 21.69 -14.74 6.34
C LYS A 146 21.28 -15.49 5.08
N ASP A 147 21.53 -14.87 3.91
CA ASP A 147 21.27 -15.41 2.58
C ASP A 147 19.76 -15.65 2.27
N GLN A 148 18.85 -14.97 2.98
CA GLN A 148 17.39 -15.13 2.86
C GLN A 148 16.64 -13.84 2.48
N ASP A 149 17.37 -12.79 2.12
CA ASP A 149 16.79 -11.53 1.66
C ASP A 149 16.16 -11.70 0.27
N LEU A 150 14.83 -11.57 0.21
CA LEU A 150 14.05 -11.72 -1.03
C LEU A 150 14.10 -10.47 -1.93
N THR A 151 14.80 -9.42 -1.49
CA THR A 151 14.86 -8.11 -2.15
C THR A 151 16.27 -7.75 -2.59
N ASP A 152 17.20 -8.70 -2.59
CA ASP A 152 18.61 -8.50 -2.97
C ASP A 152 19.29 -7.31 -2.25
N GLY A 153 18.91 -7.04 -1.01
CA GLY A 153 19.42 -5.92 -0.21
C GLY A 153 18.88 -4.54 -0.61
N GLN A 154 17.85 -4.47 -1.46
CA GLN A 154 17.19 -3.20 -1.82
C GLN A 154 16.49 -2.59 -0.61
N THR A 155 15.75 -3.39 0.16
CA THR A 155 15.07 -2.91 1.38
C THR A 155 16.06 -2.35 2.40
N ASP A 156 17.19 -3.02 2.59
CA ASP A 156 18.28 -2.56 3.46
C ASP A 156 18.91 -1.25 3.00
N ALA A 157 19.14 -1.08 1.70
CA ALA A 157 19.70 0.14 1.14
C ALA A 157 18.71 1.32 1.25
N ALA A 158 17.42 1.08 0.99
CA ALA A 158 16.36 2.07 1.16
C ALA A 158 16.24 2.49 2.63
N TYR A 159 16.30 1.54 3.57
CA TYR A 159 16.31 1.84 5.01
C TYR A 159 17.51 2.69 5.41
N GLN A 160 18.72 2.38 4.92
CA GLN A 160 19.92 3.19 5.18
C GLN A 160 19.79 4.63 4.67
N LEU A 161 19.20 4.82 3.48
CA LEU A 161 18.92 6.14 2.95
C LEU A 161 17.87 6.89 3.78
N GLY A 162 16.81 6.20 4.21
CA GLY A 162 15.80 6.76 5.13
C GLY A 162 16.40 7.22 6.46
N GLU A 163 17.29 6.41 7.05
CA GLU A 163 18.01 6.77 8.28
C GLU A 163 18.95 7.96 8.09
N LEU A 164 19.55 8.10 6.91
CA LEU A 164 20.35 9.29 6.56
C LEU A 164 19.45 10.53 6.49
N ARG A 165 18.30 10.46 5.83
CA ARG A 165 17.33 11.57 5.74
C ARG A 165 16.90 12.04 7.12
N LYS A 166 16.56 11.10 8.02
CA LYS A 166 16.21 11.40 9.41
C LYS A 166 17.34 12.13 10.16
N LYS A 167 18.60 11.71 9.96
CA LYS A 167 19.76 12.36 10.60
C LYS A 167 20.05 13.76 10.07
N LEU A 168 19.85 13.96 8.78
CA LEU A 168 20.08 15.26 8.14
C LEU A 168 18.98 16.26 8.49
N ALA A 169 17.82 15.79 8.99
CA ALA A 169 16.60 16.59 9.16
C ALA A 169 16.31 17.43 7.89
N ALA A 170 16.73 16.91 6.75
CA ALA A 170 16.70 17.60 5.48
C ALA A 170 15.34 17.33 4.88
N ASP A 171 14.56 18.40 4.75
CA ASP A 171 13.34 18.32 3.98
C ASP A 171 13.71 18.14 2.50
N THR A 172 13.56 16.91 2.00
CA THR A 172 13.90 16.56 0.62
C THR A 172 12.87 17.10 -0.39
N SER A 173 11.82 17.78 0.09
CA SER A 173 11.01 18.72 -0.69
C SER A 173 11.89 19.78 -1.37
N ASN A 174 12.97 20.20 -0.73
CA ASN A 174 13.91 21.18 -1.26
C ASN A 174 14.89 20.55 -2.25
N GLY A 175 14.88 21.01 -3.51
CA GLY A 175 15.78 20.54 -4.55
C GLY A 175 17.28 20.67 -4.22
N ALA A 176 17.68 21.62 -3.37
CA ALA A 176 19.07 21.73 -2.89
C ALA A 176 19.44 20.59 -1.94
N ALA A 177 18.56 20.26 -0.99
CA ALA A 177 18.75 19.15 -0.06
C ALA A 177 18.82 17.81 -0.81
N ARG A 178 17.94 17.63 -1.81
CA ARG A 178 17.94 16.45 -2.67
C ARG A 178 19.21 16.30 -3.49
N LYS A 179 19.74 17.40 -4.07
CA LYS A 179 21.02 17.38 -4.80
C LYS A 179 22.21 17.01 -3.91
N GLU A 180 22.17 17.36 -2.62
CA GLU A 180 23.19 16.89 -1.67
C GLU A 180 22.97 15.42 -1.28
N GLU A 181 21.72 14.98 -1.12
CA GLU A 181 21.40 13.56 -0.90
C GLU A 181 21.88 12.67 -2.06
N ALA A 182 21.68 13.08 -3.30
CA ALA A 182 22.12 12.34 -4.50
C ALA A 182 23.65 12.13 -4.54
N LYS A 183 24.43 12.95 -3.81
CA LYS A 183 25.88 12.78 -3.68
C LYS A 183 26.27 11.74 -2.63
N SER A 184 25.36 11.43 -1.70
CA SER A 184 25.60 10.49 -0.59
C SER A 184 25.95 9.10 -1.10
N LYS A 185 26.62 8.33 -0.24
CA LYS A 185 26.99 6.95 -0.56
C LYS A 185 25.74 6.06 -0.60
N GLU A 186 24.82 6.30 0.33
CA GLU A 186 23.58 5.57 0.53
C GLU A 186 22.68 5.69 -0.70
N TYR A 187 22.52 6.90 -1.25
CA TYR A 187 21.77 7.12 -2.49
C TYR A 187 22.35 6.34 -3.65
N LYS A 188 23.66 6.47 -3.90
CA LYS A 188 24.33 5.79 -5.02
C LYS A 188 24.27 4.28 -4.89
N GLN A 189 24.36 3.76 -3.67
CA GLN A 189 24.23 2.33 -3.39
C GLN A 189 22.82 1.82 -3.70
N LEU A 190 21.79 2.57 -3.33
CA LEU A 190 20.40 2.22 -3.64
C LEU A 190 20.12 2.27 -5.14
N ALA A 191 20.49 3.38 -5.80
CA ALA A 191 20.33 3.54 -7.24
C ALA A 191 21.04 2.42 -8.02
N GLN A 192 22.28 2.08 -7.62
CA GLN A 192 23.00 0.97 -8.24
C GLN A 192 22.27 -0.37 -8.05
N LYS A 193 21.73 -0.65 -6.86
CA LYS A 193 20.97 -1.88 -6.60
C LYS A 193 19.73 -1.99 -7.48
N ILE A 194 18.99 -0.89 -7.65
CA ILE A 194 17.82 -0.83 -8.53
C ILE A 194 18.24 -1.06 -9.98
N GLU A 195 19.28 -0.39 -10.47
CA GLU A 195 19.78 -0.54 -11.85
C GLU A 195 20.29 -1.96 -12.15
N THR A 196 20.89 -2.62 -11.15
CA THR A 196 21.42 -3.99 -11.31
C THR A 196 20.41 -5.09 -11.05
N ALA A 197 19.18 -4.76 -10.62
CA ALA A 197 18.14 -5.75 -10.36
C ALA A 197 17.85 -6.53 -11.65
N THR A 198 18.00 -7.85 -11.61
CA THR A 198 17.88 -8.71 -12.79
C THR A 198 16.49 -9.31 -12.96
N ASP A 199 15.66 -9.22 -11.92
CA ASP A 199 14.35 -9.84 -11.90
C ASP A 199 13.32 -9.00 -12.67
N ALA A 200 12.43 -9.72 -13.36
CA ALA A 200 11.39 -9.10 -14.17
C ALA A 200 10.28 -8.42 -13.33
N SER A 201 10.12 -8.83 -12.07
CA SER A 201 9.22 -8.24 -11.09
C SER A 201 9.94 -8.08 -9.75
N VAL A 202 9.56 -7.07 -8.98
CA VAL A 202 10.10 -6.83 -7.64
C VAL A 202 9.35 -7.72 -6.65
N SER A 203 10.05 -8.27 -5.63
CA SER A 203 9.41 -8.98 -4.51
C SER A 203 8.42 -8.09 -3.78
N PHE A 204 7.33 -8.68 -3.26
CA PHE A 204 6.33 -7.97 -2.46
C PHE A 204 6.95 -7.30 -1.23
N PHE A 205 7.98 -7.90 -0.63
CA PHE A 205 8.63 -7.35 0.56
C PHE A 205 9.36 -6.03 0.28
N ALA A 206 9.61 -5.67 -0.98
CA ALA A 206 10.09 -4.34 -1.33
C ALA A 206 9.04 -3.24 -1.11
N LEU A 207 7.76 -3.57 -0.91
CA LEU A 207 6.77 -2.61 -0.39
C LEU A 207 7.27 -1.96 0.90
N PHE A 208 8.00 -2.69 1.76
CA PHE A 208 8.56 -2.13 2.99
C PHE A 208 9.60 -1.04 2.76
N SER A 209 10.22 -0.94 1.58
CA SER A 209 11.08 0.19 1.20
C SER A 209 10.35 1.39 0.61
N PHE A 210 9.08 1.25 0.18
CA PHE A 210 8.35 2.32 -0.49
C PHE A 210 8.30 3.62 0.33
N VAL A 211 8.49 4.76 -0.33
CA VAL A 211 8.48 6.09 0.29
C VAL A 211 7.41 6.99 -0.31
N SER A 212 7.31 7.12 -1.64
CA SER A 212 6.31 7.98 -2.29
C SER A 212 6.23 7.71 -3.79
N GLY A 213 5.03 7.81 -4.37
CA GLY A 213 4.80 7.79 -5.84
C GLY A 213 5.15 9.13 -6.51
N TYR A 214 5.39 10.16 -5.73
CA TYR A 214 5.87 11.47 -6.16
C TYR A 214 7.17 11.76 -5.39
N ARG A 215 7.26 12.89 -4.69
CA ARG A 215 8.32 13.18 -3.74
C ARG A 215 7.88 12.85 -2.32
N TRP A 216 8.84 12.73 -1.42
CA TRP A 216 8.52 12.67 0.00
C TRP A 216 8.04 14.05 0.48
N VAL A 217 6.95 14.06 1.25
CA VAL A 217 6.31 15.26 1.81
C VAL A 217 6.27 15.11 3.32
N SER A 218 6.80 16.11 4.03
CA SER A 218 6.86 16.10 5.49
C SER A 218 5.48 16.35 6.14
N ALA A 219 5.35 16.01 7.42
CA ALA A 219 4.14 16.33 8.18
C ALA A 219 3.98 17.85 8.32
N GLU A 220 5.07 18.57 8.54
CA GLU A 220 5.10 20.01 8.70
C GLU A 220 4.69 20.74 7.41
N GLU A 221 5.22 20.31 6.26
CA GLU A 221 4.85 20.84 4.95
C GLU A 221 3.35 20.62 4.69
N SER A 222 2.87 19.39 4.93
CA SER A 222 1.45 19.07 4.73
C SER A 222 0.52 19.87 5.64
N GLN A 223 0.92 20.11 6.89
CA GLN A 223 0.15 20.94 7.81
C GLN A 223 0.12 22.41 7.36
N GLN A 224 1.23 22.92 6.82
CA GLN A 224 1.29 24.27 6.26
C GLN A 224 0.40 24.41 5.03
N ALA A 225 0.41 23.43 4.12
CA ALA A 225 -0.45 23.40 2.95
C ALA A 225 -1.94 23.39 3.34
N ALA A 226 -2.35 22.48 4.24
CA ALA A 226 -3.73 22.39 4.72
C ALA A 226 -4.19 23.68 5.41
N LYS A 227 -3.30 24.32 6.19
CA LYS A 227 -3.61 25.60 6.83
C LYS A 227 -3.76 26.73 5.80
N GLY A 228 -2.86 26.80 4.83
CA GLY A 228 -2.90 27.81 3.76
C GLY A 228 -4.16 27.69 2.91
N GLU A 229 -4.54 26.46 2.54
CA GLU A 229 -5.76 26.16 1.81
C GLU A 229 -7.01 26.56 2.60
N LYS A 230 -7.07 26.21 3.90
CA LYS A 230 -8.18 26.61 4.76
C LYS A 230 -8.32 28.14 4.87
N GLU A 231 -7.21 28.84 5.09
CA GLU A 231 -7.20 30.31 5.15
C GLU A 231 -7.64 30.94 3.81
N ARG A 232 -7.23 30.35 2.69
CA ARG A 232 -7.65 30.75 1.34
C ARG A 232 -9.16 30.53 1.14
N PHE A 233 -9.67 29.36 1.50
CA PHE A 233 -11.10 29.04 1.42
C PHE A 233 -11.96 29.97 2.27
N GLU A 234 -11.54 30.25 3.51
CA GLU A 234 -12.24 31.18 4.39
C GLU A 234 -12.29 32.61 3.82
N LYS A 235 -11.27 33.05 3.07
CA LYS A 235 -11.30 34.34 2.35
C LYS A 235 -12.31 34.33 1.19
N ILE A 236 -12.33 33.25 0.40
CA ILE A 236 -13.28 33.08 -0.72
C ILE A 236 -14.71 33.11 -0.20
N GLN A 237 -15.02 32.40 0.88
CA GLN A 237 -16.35 32.42 1.50
C GLN A 237 -16.77 33.81 2.00
N ARG A 238 -15.82 34.65 2.42
CA ARG A 238 -16.08 36.05 2.81
C ARG A 238 -16.19 37.01 1.62
N GLY A 239 -15.99 36.53 0.39
CA GLY A 239 -15.94 37.36 -0.82
C GLY A 239 -14.71 38.25 -0.90
N GLU A 240 -13.64 37.90 -0.17
CA GLU A 240 -12.35 38.58 -0.23
C GLU A 240 -11.57 38.08 -1.45
N LYS A 241 -10.90 38.99 -2.17
CA LYS A 241 -10.06 38.61 -3.30
C LYS A 241 -8.84 37.85 -2.80
N VAL A 242 -8.59 36.67 -3.36
CA VAL A 242 -7.36 35.93 -3.13
C VAL A 242 -6.37 36.35 -4.20
N ASP A 243 -5.13 36.62 -3.80
CA ASP A 243 -4.07 36.91 -4.76
C ASP A 243 -3.75 35.63 -5.54
N GLU A 244 -3.53 35.76 -6.85
CA GLU A 244 -2.97 34.68 -7.66
C GLU A 244 -1.59 34.34 -7.09
N GLU A 245 -1.44 33.13 -6.59
CA GLU A 245 -0.14 32.64 -6.18
C GLU A 245 0.61 32.19 -7.43
N ASP A 246 1.87 32.60 -7.55
CA ASP A 246 2.74 32.20 -8.65
C ASP A 246 2.68 30.68 -8.85
N GLU A 247 2.55 30.25 -10.12
CA GLU A 247 2.75 28.85 -10.50
C GLU A 247 4.19 28.49 -10.13
N ASP A 248 4.34 27.53 -9.22
CA ASP A 248 5.66 26.99 -8.90
C ASP A 248 6.28 26.42 -10.19
N GLU A 249 7.55 26.74 -10.46
CA GLU A 249 8.25 26.21 -11.64
C GLU A 249 8.14 24.67 -11.64
N GLU A 250 7.64 24.09 -12.75
CA GLU A 250 7.60 22.62 -12.92
C GLU A 250 8.98 22.04 -12.57
N ASP A 251 9.09 21.22 -11.52
CA ASP A 251 10.33 20.50 -11.20
C ASP A 251 10.46 19.32 -12.17
N PRO A 252 11.32 19.39 -13.21
CA PRO A 252 11.35 18.41 -14.28
C PRO A 252 12.06 17.10 -13.87
N GLN A 253 12.25 16.88 -12.57
CA GLN A 253 13.07 15.80 -12.02
C GLN A 253 12.24 14.54 -11.76
N ASP A 254 12.79 13.39 -12.13
CA ASP A 254 12.19 12.07 -11.86
C ASP A 254 12.42 11.67 -10.40
N TYR A 255 11.34 11.59 -9.63
CA TYR A 255 11.36 11.23 -8.22
C TYR A 255 11.41 9.72 -7.96
N GLN A 256 11.17 8.92 -9.00
CA GLN A 256 11.07 7.47 -8.91
C GLN A 256 12.41 6.76 -9.14
N GLU A 257 13.50 7.48 -9.47
CA GLU A 257 14.82 6.89 -9.74
C GLU A 257 15.33 5.97 -8.62
N ILE A 258 15.00 6.30 -7.37
CA ILE A 258 15.40 5.55 -6.18
C ILE A 258 14.23 4.85 -5.47
N GLU A 259 13.06 4.79 -6.12
CA GLU A 259 11.92 4.06 -5.58
C GLU A 259 12.05 2.57 -5.94
N VAL A 260 12.18 1.74 -4.90
CA VAL A 260 12.37 0.29 -5.06
C VAL A 260 11.07 -0.38 -5.48
N PHE A 261 9.93 0.16 -5.03
CA PHE A 261 8.62 -0.41 -5.28
C PHE A 261 7.70 0.62 -5.95
N PRO A 262 7.86 0.83 -7.28
CA PRO A 262 7.01 1.75 -8.03
C PRO A 262 5.53 1.38 -7.90
N GLY A 263 4.66 2.36 -7.66
CA GLY A 263 3.23 2.13 -7.45
C GLY A 263 2.87 1.56 -6.07
N GLY A 264 3.77 1.64 -5.08
CA GLY A 264 3.52 1.17 -3.73
C GLY A 264 2.35 1.85 -3.01
N ASP A 265 2.02 3.07 -3.38
CA ASP A 265 0.82 3.78 -2.93
C ASP A 265 -0.46 3.17 -3.49
N GLU A 266 -0.49 2.79 -4.77
CA GLU A 266 -1.62 2.10 -5.38
C GLU A 266 -1.82 0.71 -4.75
N VAL A 267 -0.75 -0.08 -4.64
CA VAL A 267 -0.76 -1.39 -3.98
C VAL A 267 -1.27 -1.27 -2.54
N ALA A 268 -0.73 -0.32 -1.76
CA ALA A 268 -1.17 -0.12 -0.38
C ALA A 268 -2.63 0.31 -0.28
N THR A 269 -3.09 1.16 -1.21
CA THR A 269 -4.48 1.60 -1.28
C THR A 269 -5.43 0.45 -1.58
N ILE A 270 -5.10 -0.40 -2.56
CA ILE A 270 -5.93 -1.58 -2.89
C ILE A 270 -5.98 -2.54 -1.70
N ILE A 271 -4.85 -2.76 -1.02
CA ILE A 271 -4.82 -3.61 0.18
C ILE A 271 -5.73 -3.04 1.28
N ALA A 272 -5.65 -1.73 1.55
CA ALA A 272 -6.37 -1.10 2.65
C ALA A 272 -7.87 -0.87 2.37
N GLU A 273 -8.21 -0.48 1.14
CA GLU A 273 -9.55 -0.02 0.77
C GLU A 273 -10.38 -1.11 0.06
N ASP A 274 -9.77 -2.18 -0.45
CA ASP A 274 -10.48 -3.28 -1.11
C ASP A 274 -10.23 -4.64 -0.44
N MET A 275 -8.98 -5.14 -0.45
CA MET A 275 -8.71 -6.49 0.08
C MET A 275 -9.03 -6.61 1.57
N TRP A 276 -8.65 -5.60 2.37
CA TRP A 276 -8.93 -5.61 3.80
C TRP A 276 -10.43 -5.65 4.11
N PRO A 277 -11.31 -4.75 3.61
CA PRO A 277 -12.74 -4.85 3.86
C PRO A 277 -13.36 -6.12 3.25
N ASN A 278 -12.89 -6.55 2.08
CA ASN A 278 -13.47 -7.66 1.32
C ASN A 278 -12.76 -9.00 1.52
N ALA A 279 -11.92 -9.17 2.54
CA ALA A 279 -11.11 -10.37 2.75
C ALA A 279 -11.89 -11.69 2.69
N ILE A 280 -13.11 -11.73 3.23
CA ILE A 280 -13.96 -12.94 3.18
C ILE A 280 -14.35 -13.30 1.74
N LYS A 281 -14.56 -12.30 0.88
CA LYS A 281 -14.86 -12.52 -0.54
C LYS A 281 -13.66 -13.11 -1.27
N TYR A 282 -12.47 -12.55 -1.05
CA TYR A 282 -11.22 -13.07 -1.62
C TYR A 282 -10.93 -14.51 -1.15
N TYR A 283 -11.12 -14.79 0.14
CA TYR A 283 -10.99 -16.14 0.68
C TYR A 283 -11.99 -17.13 0.07
N LYS A 284 -13.22 -16.72 -0.22
CA LYS A 284 -14.20 -17.63 -0.87
C LYS A 284 -13.85 -17.91 -2.32
N ALA A 285 -13.32 -16.91 -3.03
CA ALA A 285 -12.95 -17.03 -4.42
C ALA A 285 -11.90 -18.14 -4.67
N THR A 286 -11.06 -18.48 -3.68
CA THR A 286 -10.12 -19.61 -3.83
C THR A 286 -10.81 -20.96 -4.00
N PHE A 287 -12.06 -21.11 -3.58
CA PHE A 287 -12.82 -22.37 -3.67
C PHE A 287 -13.85 -22.34 -4.80
N ASP A 288 -14.31 -21.16 -5.21
CA ASP A 288 -15.28 -21.01 -6.30
C ASP A 288 -14.66 -21.33 -7.67
N GLU A 289 -13.33 -21.16 -7.85
CA GLU A 289 -12.63 -21.59 -9.08
C GLU A 289 -12.49 -23.13 -9.19
N ASP A 290 -12.67 -23.84 -8.07
CA ASP A 290 -12.60 -25.31 -7.99
C ASP A 290 -13.97 -25.99 -8.09
N GLU A 291 -15.10 -25.25 -8.13
CA GLU A 291 -16.46 -25.84 -8.24
C GLU A 291 -16.74 -26.55 -9.60
N ASP A 292 -15.81 -26.51 -10.56
CA ASP A 292 -15.85 -27.36 -11.76
C ASP A 292 -15.28 -28.78 -11.54
N ASP A 293 -14.63 -29.06 -10.39
CA ASP A 293 -14.17 -30.40 -9.98
C ASP A 293 -14.95 -30.86 -8.72
N GLU A 294 -15.86 -31.83 -8.91
CA GLU A 294 -16.82 -32.40 -7.93
C GLU A 294 -16.18 -33.08 -6.67
N GLU A 295 -15.43 -32.37 -5.81
CA GLU A 295 -14.86 -32.96 -4.57
C GLU A 295 -15.07 -32.16 -3.27
N LEU A 296 -15.89 -31.11 -3.25
CA LEU A 296 -16.18 -30.34 -2.01
C LEU A 296 -17.24 -30.97 -1.09
N SER A 297 -17.69 -32.21 -1.31
CA SER A 297 -18.62 -32.86 -0.38
C SER A 297 -17.98 -33.38 0.91
N ASP A 298 -16.65 -33.36 1.03
CA ASP A 298 -15.92 -33.96 2.17
C ASP A 298 -15.37 -32.93 3.17
N LEU A 299 -15.65 -31.64 3.00
CA LEU A 299 -15.31 -30.63 4.00
C LEU A 299 -16.41 -30.59 5.08
N ASP A 300 -16.39 -31.59 5.96
CA ASP A 300 -17.21 -31.66 7.17
C ASP A 300 -16.92 -30.43 8.04
N VAL A 301 -17.73 -29.38 7.84
CA VAL A 301 -17.88 -28.28 8.78
C VAL A 301 -18.42 -28.91 10.06
N MET A 302 -17.55 -29.14 11.04
CA MET A 302 -17.94 -29.69 12.34
C MET A 302 -19.10 -28.86 12.90
N ASP A 303 -20.30 -29.44 12.82
CA ASP A 303 -21.48 -28.99 13.52
C ASP A 303 -21.18 -29.17 15.01
N ALA A 304 -20.98 -28.06 15.71
CA ALA A 304 -20.79 -28.06 17.15
C ALA A 304 -22.13 -28.34 17.84
N SER A 305 -22.59 -29.59 17.78
CA SER A 305 -23.57 -30.13 18.71
C SER A 305 -23.38 -31.63 18.99
N ASP A 306 -23.03 -31.89 20.26
CA ASP A 306 -23.09 -33.13 21.07
C ASP A 306 -22.19 -34.35 20.77
N ASP A 307 -21.28 -34.55 21.74
CA ASP A 307 -20.90 -35.76 22.51
C ASP A 307 -20.33 -37.05 21.85
N ASP A 308 -19.31 -37.55 22.57
CA ASP A 308 -18.69 -38.88 22.63
C ASP A 308 -17.65 -39.35 21.59
N ASP A 309 -16.39 -39.35 22.07
CA ASP A 309 -15.39 -40.44 22.11
C ASP A 309 -14.96 -41.17 20.81
N GLU A 310 -13.74 -40.91 20.35
CA GLU A 310 -12.56 -41.81 20.36
C GLU A 310 -11.50 -41.27 19.39
N GLY A 311 -10.22 -41.42 19.76
CA GLY A 311 -9.11 -40.81 19.04
C GLY A 311 -8.78 -41.46 17.70
N GLU A 312 -8.36 -40.65 16.73
CA GLU A 312 -7.50 -41.06 15.63
C GLU A 312 -6.66 -39.86 15.14
N ASP A 313 -5.48 -40.18 14.63
CA ASP A 313 -4.35 -39.30 14.36
C ASP A 313 -4.68 -38.14 13.40
N GLN A 314 -4.32 -36.90 13.79
CA GLN A 314 -4.33 -35.76 12.88
C GLN A 314 -3.16 -35.89 11.90
N GLU A 315 -3.41 -36.42 10.70
CA GLU A 315 -2.49 -36.25 9.58
C GLU A 315 -2.41 -34.76 9.18
N PRO A 316 -1.21 -34.22 8.90
CA PRO A 316 -1.07 -32.85 8.44
C PRO A 316 -1.73 -32.69 7.07
N VAL A 317 -2.62 -31.71 6.94
CA VAL A 317 -3.25 -31.33 5.67
C VAL A 317 -2.15 -30.93 4.68
N ASP A 318 -1.94 -31.74 3.64
CA ASP A 318 -0.94 -31.47 2.61
C ASP A 318 -1.46 -30.40 1.65
N ILE A 319 -0.88 -29.20 1.75
CA ILE A 319 -1.21 -28.03 0.93
C ILE A 319 -1.02 -28.36 -0.57
N ARG A 320 -0.20 -29.35 -0.95
CA ARG A 320 -0.03 -29.75 -2.36
C ARG A 320 -1.27 -30.33 -3.00
N THR A 321 -2.18 -30.92 -2.23
CA THR A 321 -3.47 -31.40 -2.76
C THR A 321 -4.49 -30.27 -2.90
N LEU A 322 -4.37 -29.18 -2.12
CA LEU A 322 -5.18 -27.96 -2.28
C LEU A 322 -4.65 -27.06 -3.42
N VAL A 323 -3.34 -27.06 -3.67
CA VAL A 323 -2.64 -26.28 -4.72
C VAL A 323 -2.71 -26.95 -6.10
N GLY A 324 -3.71 -27.81 -6.31
CA GLY A 324 -3.85 -28.73 -7.42
C GLY A 324 -4.21 -28.13 -8.79
N LYS A 325 -3.58 -27.04 -9.23
CA LYS A 325 -3.27 -26.62 -10.62
C LYS A 325 -3.09 -25.10 -10.66
N GLY A 326 -1.84 -24.66 -10.59
CA GLY A 326 -1.49 -23.28 -10.95
C GLY A 326 -2.10 -22.86 -12.29
N ARG A 327 -2.64 -21.64 -12.29
CA ARG A 327 -3.14 -20.87 -13.43
C ARG A 327 -2.38 -21.23 -14.71
N LYS A 328 -3.07 -21.80 -15.72
CA LYS A 328 -2.47 -22.03 -17.05
C LYS A 328 -2.07 -20.68 -17.63
N THR A 329 -0.77 -20.41 -17.67
CA THR A 329 -0.19 -19.33 -18.49
C THR A 329 -0.52 -19.60 -19.95
N GLY A 330 -1.58 -18.97 -20.44
CA GLY A 330 -2.17 -19.22 -21.75
C GLY A 330 -2.39 -17.94 -22.54
N GLN A 331 -1.33 -17.22 -22.86
CA GLN A 331 -1.24 -16.40 -24.06
C GLN A 331 0.24 -16.25 -24.46
N GLU A 332 0.69 -17.11 -25.38
CA GLU A 332 1.98 -16.92 -26.05
C GLU A 332 1.96 -15.57 -26.81
N PRO A 333 3.01 -14.73 -26.70
CA PRO A 333 3.11 -13.52 -27.49
C PRO A 333 3.16 -13.86 -28.99
N PRO A 334 2.49 -13.09 -29.87
CA PRO A 334 2.50 -13.38 -31.29
C PRO A 334 3.93 -13.35 -31.85
N ALA A 335 4.31 -14.43 -32.54
CA ALA A 335 5.62 -14.59 -33.15
C ALA A 335 5.95 -13.42 -34.11
N LYS A 336 7.07 -12.75 -33.85
CA LYS A 336 7.62 -11.68 -34.71
C LYS A 336 7.86 -12.21 -36.13
N LYS A 337 7.10 -11.70 -37.11
CA LYS A 337 7.46 -11.86 -38.53
C LYS A 337 8.78 -11.12 -38.80
N GLN A 338 9.82 -11.87 -39.14
CA GLN A 338 11.05 -11.35 -39.70
C GLN A 338 10.74 -10.54 -40.97
N ARG A 339 11.10 -9.26 -41.00
CA ARG A 339 11.27 -8.50 -42.25
C ARG A 339 12.51 -9.05 -42.95
N LYS A 340 12.31 -9.69 -44.11
CA LYS A 340 13.41 -9.93 -45.07
C LYS A 340 13.80 -8.60 -45.71
N ALA A 341 15.11 -8.48 -45.93
CA ALA A 341 15.79 -7.37 -46.60
C ALA A 341 15.22 -7.09 -48.00
#